data_AF-A0A7Z9XFQ8-F1
#
_entry.id   AF-A0A7Z9XFQ8-F1
#
_cell.length_a   1.000
_cell.length_b   1.000
_cell.length_c   1.000
_cell.angle_alpha   90.00
_cell.angle_beta   90.00
_cell.angle_gamma   90.00
#
_symmetry.space_group_name_H-M   'P 1'
#
loop_
_entity.id
_entity.type
_entity.pdbx_description
1 polymer ?
#
loop_
_entity_poly.entity_id
_entity_poly.type
_entity_poly.pdbx_seq_one_letter_code
_entity_poly.pdbx_strand_id
1 'polypeptide(L)'
;RVHITLPLTLYTFLALYGMWRYVTEPELEPERKKWVWKVALMIGCAMGTKYPAFLFAWVPGVAFILVHGLLMKRPLALTARRLCVIVFVPLILVSPWLIKNAVYTGNPVYPLLGKLFDGPEWDAEREAKFLKAHRAPPVGPLKAVRTCLRQVFRGKGASGLFIIFLLPLFWSRKPRSVLYLLGFICIFLFFWVYFTHHIERFLVPLIPCICLLAGEGYAACFKEKRCAVLASILVWILVGVHTFQAVLLQTAAGDLRLALSGDAEGYLKKQLGPAIAPILYLNELNRESRGPGQFKVLFLGEARTFYCSDNYFVAATVFDKHWLDRAMDGAVGGGVGSLDREVVERMEAEL
;
A
#
# COMPACT_ATOMS: atom_id res chain seq x y z
N ARG A 1 4.86 -6.65 -7.84
CA ARG A 1 4.06 -5.64 -7.07
C ARG A 1 3.94 -5.95 -5.56
N VAL A 2 4.38 -7.11 -5.07
CA VAL A 2 4.35 -7.51 -3.64
C VAL A 2 5.41 -6.78 -2.79
N HIS A 3 6.49 -6.29 -3.42
CA HIS A 3 7.71 -5.82 -2.75
C HIS A 3 7.52 -4.71 -1.70
N ILE A 4 6.55 -3.80 -1.87
CA ILE A 4 6.34 -2.69 -0.91
C ILE A 4 5.22 -2.96 0.11
N THR A 5 4.38 -3.96 -0.12
CA THR A 5 3.25 -4.24 0.78
C THR A 5 3.70 -5.02 2.02
N LEU A 6 4.70 -5.90 1.88
CA LEU A 6 5.24 -6.67 3.00
C LEU A 6 6.00 -5.78 4.00
N PRO A 7 6.92 -4.89 3.60
CA PRO A 7 7.56 -3.97 4.55
C PRO A 7 6.55 -3.05 5.23
N LEU A 8 5.58 -2.51 4.47
CA LEU A 8 4.50 -1.70 5.05
C LEU A 8 3.73 -2.47 6.13
N THR A 9 3.41 -3.74 5.87
CA THR A 9 2.72 -4.62 6.83
C THR A 9 3.57 -4.85 8.07
N LEU A 10 4.85 -5.20 7.89
CA LEU A 10 5.78 -5.42 8.98
C LEU A 10 5.91 -4.19 9.87
N TYR A 11 6.23 -3.03 9.31
CA TYR A 11 6.45 -1.81 10.09
C TYR A 11 5.17 -1.31 10.77
N THR A 12 4.01 -1.40 10.10
CA THR A 12 2.71 -1.05 10.71
C THR A 12 2.41 -1.98 11.88
N PHE A 13 2.65 -3.29 11.72
CA PHE A 13 2.44 -4.26 12.79
C PHE A 13 3.41 -4.06 13.96
N LEU A 14 4.69 -3.80 13.71
CA LEU A 14 5.67 -3.53 14.76
C LEU A 14 5.36 -2.24 15.52
N ALA A 15 4.82 -1.21 14.84
CA ALA A 15 4.33 -0.01 15.49
C ALA A 15 3.15 -0.33 16.44
N LEU A 16 2.16 -1.09 15.99
CA LEU A 16 1.04 -1.53 16.82
C LEU A 16 1.50 -2.40 18.00
N TYR A 17 2.40 -3.35 17.75
CA TYR A 17 3.00 -4.19 18.78
C TYR A 17 3.72 -3.34 19.84
N GLY A 18 4.51 -2.34 19.42
CA GLY A 18 5.16 -1.42 20.34
C GLY A 18 4.18 -0.59 21.16
N MET A 19 3.06 -0.14 20.57
CA MET A 19 1.98 0.52 21.31
C MET A 19 1.34 -0.40 22.35
N TRP A 20 1.11 -1.67 21.99
CA TRP A 20 0.62 -2.68 22.91
C TRP A 20 1.59 -2.93 24.07
N ARG A 21 2.89 -3.11 23.78
CA ARG A 21 3.94 -3.26 24.80
C ARG A 21 4.03 -2.03 25.72
N TYR A 22 3.87 -0.84 25.16
CA TYR A 22 3.87 0.40 25.94
C TYR A 22 2.73 0.48 26.98
N VAL A 23 1.57 -0.13 26.72
CA VAL A 23 0.43 -0.14 27.67
C VAL A 23 0.43 -1.33 28.62
N THR A 24 1.07 -2.44 28.23
CA THR A 24 1.13 -3.64 29.07
C THR A 24 2.34 -3.68 29.99
N GLU A 25 3.45 -3.04 29.62
CA GLU A 25 4.62 -2.99 30.49
C GLU A 25 4.41 -2.13 31.74
N PRO A 26 4.90 -2.58 32.92
CA PRO A 26 4.83 -1.80 34.15
C PRO A 26 5.47 -0.42 34.01
N GLU A 27 4.97 0.57 34.75
CA GLU A 27 5.45 1.96 34.66
C GLU A 27 6.92 2.13 35.07
N LEU A 28 7.34 1.31 36.04
CA LEU A 28 8.67 1.32 36.62
C LEU A 28 9.71 0.73 35.67
N GLU A 29 9.28 -0.02 34.64
CA GLU A 29 10.20 -0.62 33.69
C GLU A 29 10.86 0.44 32.79
N PRO A 30 12.20 0.53 32.78
CA PRO A 30 12.91 1.48 31.92
C PRO A 30 12.62 1.27 30.44
N GLU A 31 12.40 0.02 30.02
CA GLU A 31 12.06 -0.35 28.63
C GLU A 31 10.76 0.29 28.16
N ARG A 32 9.80 0.54 29.07
CA ARG A 32 8.51 1.14 28.72
C ARG A 32 8.67 2.46 27.99
N LYS A 33 9.64 3.27 28.42
CA LYS A 33 9.92 4.59 27.82
C LYS A 33 10.51 4.47 26.42
N LYS A 34 11.25 3.38 26.14
CA LYS A 34 11.87 3.13 24.83
C LYS A 34 10.84 2.76 23.77
N TRP A 35 9.67 2.23 24.14
CA TRP A 35 8.63 1.89 23.17
C TRP A 35 8.12 3.07 22.37
N VAL A 36 8.02 4.28 22.94
CA VAL A 36 7.61 5.46 22.18
C VAL A 36 8.56 5.72 21.01
N TRP A 37 9.87 5.57 21.23
CA TRP A 37 10.89 5.68 20.19
C TRP A 37 10.82 4.54 19.17
N LYS A 38 10.73 3.29 19.65
CA LYS A 38 10.59 2.11 18.76
C LYS A 38 9.36 2.26 17.85
N VAL A 39 8.22 2.67 18.39
CA VAL A 39 6.99 2.92 17.62
C VAL A 39 7.21 4.04 16.61
N ALA A 40 7.78 5.17 17.01
CA ALA A 40 8.04 6.29 16.11
C ALA A 40 8.96 5.90 14.93
N LEU A 41 10.01 5.12 15.21
CA LEU A 41 10.90 4.60 14.17
C LEU A 41 10.15 3.69 13.19
N MET A 42 9.33 2.76 13.70
CA MET A 42 8.54 1.85 12.85
C MET A 42 7.52 2.61 12.00
N ILE A 43 6.85 3.63 12.56
CA ILE A 43 5.94 4.49 11.78
C ILE A 43 6.72 5.23 10.67
N GLY A 44 7.91 5.77 10.97
CA GLY A 44 8.75 6.43 9.96
C GLY A 44 9.14 5.49 8.81
N CYS A 45 9.54 4.25 9.12
CA CYS A 45 9.82 3.23 8.11
C CYS A 45 8.56 2.87 7.28
N ALA A 46 7.39 2.80 7.91
CA ALA A 46 6.13 2.56 7.21
C ALA A 46 5.79 3.70 6.25
N MET A 47 5.94 4.96 6.69
CA MET A 47 5.75 6.17 5.86
C MET A 47 6.72 6.21 4.68
N GLY A 48 8.00 5.90 4.91
CA GLY A 48 9.02 5.80 3.86
C GLY A 48 8.75 4.66 2.87
N THR A 49 7.96 3.66 3.25
CA THR A 49 7.53 2.58 2.33
C THR A 49 6.36 3.03 1.44
N LYS A 50 5.37 3.73 2.02
CA LYS A 50 4.18 4.15 1.26
C LYS A 50 3.35 5.24 1.96
N TYR A 51 2.84 6.19 1.18
CA TYR A 51 1.95 7.26 1.66
C TYR A 51 0.74 6.84 2.51
N PRO A 52 0.04 5.72 2.24
CA PRO A 52 -1.07 5.31 3.09
C PRO A 52 -0.70 5.10 4.57
N ALA A 53 0.58 4.86 4.90
CA ALA A 53 1.03 4.73 6.28
C ALA A 53 0.87 6.03 7.11
N PHE A 54 0.78 7.20 6.47
CA PHE A 54 0.42 8.44 7.17
C PHE A 54 -0.96 8.30 7.83
N LEU A 55 -1.93 7.73 7.11
CA LEU A 55 -3.28 7.49 7.63
C LEU A 55 -3.37 6.23 8.49
N PHE A 56 -2.67 5.16 8.13
CA PHE A 56 -2.84 3.85 8.75
C PHE A 56 -1.94 3.58 9.95
N ALA A 57 -0.84 4.32 10.11
CA ALA A 57 0.11 4.13 11.20
C ALA A 57 0.36 5.43 11.96
N TRP A 58 0.67 6.54 11.26
CA TRP A 58 1.06 7.79 11.91
C TRP A 58 -0.09 8.47 12.65
N VAL A 59 -1.22 8.72 11.98
CA VAL A 59 -2.41 9.31 12.61
C VAL A 59 -2.90 8.47 13.81
N PRO A 60 -3.07 7.13 13.70
CA PRO A 60 -3.40 6.29 14.85
C PRO A 60 -2.36 6.35 15.97
N GLY A 61 -1.06 6.43 15.65
CA GLY A 61 0.00 6.53 16.64
C GLY A 61 0.01 7.85 17.42
N VAL A 62 -0.22 8.98 16.72
CA VAL A 62 -0.38 10.29 17.36
C VAL A 62 -1.62 10.29 18.25
N ALA A 63 -2.75 9.82 17.73
CA ALA A 63 -4.00 9.73 18.47
C ALA A 63 -3.86 8.84 19.71
N PHE A 64 -3.17 7.70 19.59
CA PHE A 64 -2.89 6.79 20.69
C PHE A 64 -2.11 7.47 21.83
N ILE A 65 -1.02 8.17 21.53
CA ILE A 65 -0.22 8.87 22.55
C ILE A 65 -1.03 9.98 23.22
N LEU A 66 -1.79 10.77 22.44
CA LEU A 66 -2.64 11.84 22.96
C LEU A 66 -3.73 11.28 23.88
N VAL A 67 -4.54 10.33 23.39
CA VAL A 67 -5.65 9.73 24.13
C VAL A 67 -5.15 9.02 25.38
N HIS A 68 -4.07 8.24 25.29
CA HIS A 68 -3.49 7.58 26.45
C HIS A 68 -2.98 8.60 27.49
N GLY A 69 -2.34 9.68 27.05
CA GLY A 69 -1.89 10.77 27.93
C GLY A 69 -3.05 11.40 28.72
N LEU A 70 -4.17 11.67 28.03
CA LEU A 70 -5.38 12.25 28.62
C LEU A 70 -6.09 11.28 29.57
N LEU A 71 -6.36 10.05 29.12
CA LEU A 71 -7.08 9.04 29.91
C LEU A 71 -6.32 8.64 31.17
N MET A 72 -4.99 8.55 31.09
CA MET A 72 -4.14 8.23 32.24
C MET A 72 -3.73 9.46 33.04
N LYS A 73 -4.33 10.63 32.76
CA LYS A 73 -4.08 11.92 33.44
C LYS A 73 -2.59 12.21 33.63
N ARG A 74 -1.80 11.99 32.57
CA ARG A 74 -0.34 12.19 32.60
C ARG A 74 0.00 13.67 32.65
N PRO A 75 1.14 14.05 33.26
CA PRO A 75 1.62 15.42 33.21
C PRO A 75 1.71 15.93 31.76
N LEU A 76 1.23 17.15 31.52
CA LEU A 76 1.19 17.75 30.19
C LEU A 76 2.55 17.73 29.50
N ALA A 77 3.61 18.10 30.22
CA ALA A 77 4.99 18.11 29.70
C ALA A 77 5.44 16.72 29.22
N LEU A 78 5.06 15.64 29.91
CA LEU A 78 5.40 14.28 29.52
C LEU A 78 4.64 13.84 28.27
N THR A 79 3.34 14.16 28.19
CA THR A 79 2.51 13.88 27.01
C THR A 79 3.03 14.67 25.81
N ALA A 80 3.32 15.96 25.97
CA ALA A 80 3.90 16.81 24.93
C ALA A 80 5.24 16.26 24.43
N ARG A 81 6.16 15.86 25.33
CA ARG A 81 7.44 15.24 24.93
C ARG A 81 7.22 13.99 24.08
N ARG A 82 6.28 13.12 24.47
CA ARG A 82 5.97 11.89 23.71
C ARG A 82 5.32 12.20 22.36
N LEU A 83 4.48 13.23 22.30
CA LEU A 83 3.90 13.73 21.06
C LEU A 83 4.99 14.28 20.13
N CYS A 84 5.96 15.03 20.64
CA CYS A 84 7.09 15.48 19.83
C CYS A 84 7.85 14.29 19.22
N VAL A 85 8.10 13.23 20.00
CA VAL A 85 8.77 12.03 19.47
C VAL A 85 7.93 11.37 18.37
N ILE A 86 6.63 11.11 18.61
CA ILE A 86 5.79 10.41 17.63
C ILE A 86 5.45 11.26 16.40
N VAL A 87 5.56 12.59 16.48
CA VAL A 87 5.35 13.51 15.35
C VAL A 87 6.65 13.67 14.55
N PHE A 88 7.75 14.06 15.21
CA PHE A 88 8.95 14.50 14.49
C PHE A 88 9.87 13.37 14.07
N VAL A 89 9.99 12.27 14.84
CA VAL A 89 10.87 11.16 14.44
C VAL A 89 10.41 10.52 13.12
N PRO A 90 9.12 10.16 12.92
CA PRO A 90 8.68 9.65 11.62
C PRO A 90 8.90 10.63 10.48
N LEU A 91 8.68 11.94 10.73
CA LEU A 91 8.90 13.00 9.74
C LEU A 91 10.36 13.11 9.32
N ILE A 92 11.30 13.00 10.25
CA ILE A 92 12.74 12.97 9.94
C ILE A 92 13.06 11.76 9.04
N LEU A 93 12.52 10.57 9.35
CA LEU A 93 12.78 9.36 8.57
C LEU A 93 12.22 9.43 7.14
N VAL A 94 11.04 10.03 6.95
CA VAL A 94 10.45 10.20 5.61
C VAL A 94 10.97 11.44 4.88
N SER A 95 11.65 12.36 5.58
CA SER A 95 12.09 13.64 5.01
C SER A 95 12.94 13.53 3.75
N PRO A 96 13.83 12.53 3.53
CA PRO A 96 14.57 12.44 2.27
C PRO A 96 13.65 12.36 1.05
N TRP A 97 12.52 11.65 1.17
CA TRP A 97 11.50 11.58 0.11
C TRP A 97 10.72 12.87 -0.02
N LEU A 98 10.32 13.48 1.09
CA LEU A 98 9.57 14.74 1.07
C LEU A 98 10.39 15.88 0.47
N ILE A 99 11.67 15.98 0.85
CA ILE A 99 12.61 16.97 0.31
C ILE A 99 12.84 16.70 -1.17
N LYS A 100 13.09 15.44 -1.57
CA LYS A 100 13.20 15.09 -2.99
C LYS A 100 11.99 15.58 -3.76
N ASN A 101 10.78 15.23 -3.34
CA ASN A 101 9.58 15.62 -4.06
C ASN A 101 9.42 17.14 -4.11
N ALA A 102 9.65 17.85 -3.00
CA ALA A 102 9.60 19.31 -3.00
C ALA A 102 10.60 19.94 -4.00
N VAL A 103 11.82 19.43 -4.09
CA VAL A 103 12.85 19.91 -5.02
C VAL A 103 12.46 19.63 -6.48
N TYR A 104 11.94 18.44 -6.78
CA TYR A 104 11.64 18.05 -8.17
C TYR A 104 10.29 18.56 -8.68
N THR A 105 9.29 18.70 -7.81
CA THR A 105 7.90 18.96 -8.23
C THR A 105 7.25 20.16 -7.56
N GLY A 106 7.94 20.83 -6.64
CA GLY A 106 7.35 21.89 -5.80
C GLY A 106 6.43 21.38 -4.68
N ASN A 107 6.14 20.06 -4.65
CA ASN A 107 5.20 19.46 -3.71
C ASN A 107 5.87 18.34 -2.88
N PRO A 108 6.04 18.50 -1.55
CA PRO A 108 6.69 17.48 -0.72
C PRO A 108 5.95 16.14 -0.67
N VAL A 109 4.64 16.14 -0.91
CA VAL A 109 3.79 14.95 -0.88
C VAL A 109 3.23 14.59 -2.26
N TYR A 110 3.93 14.99 -3.33
CA TYR A 110 3.49 14.79 -4.71
C TYR A 110 3.03 13.36 -5.01
N PRO A 111 1.90 13.16 -5.74
CA PRO A 111 0.97 14.18 -6.26
C PRO A 111 -0.20 14.52 -5.30
N LEU A 112 -0.10 14.17 -4.02
CA LEU A 112 -1.14 14.45 -3.03
C LEU A 112 -1.20 15.95 -2.71
N LEU A 113 -2.36 16.42 -2.27
CA LEU A 113 -2.56 17.83 -1.88
C LEU A 113 -2.14 18.83 -2.97
N GLY A 114 -2.32 18.48 -4.24
CA GLY A 114 -1.89 19.31 -5.39
C GLY A 114 -2.51 20.70 -5.45
N LYS A 115 -3.64 20.94 -4.76
CA LYS A 115 -4.20 22.30 -4.60
C LYS A 115 -3.45 23.18 -3.60
N LEU A 116 -2.70 22.58 -2.67
CA LEU A 116 -1.96 23.32 -1.63
C LEU A 116 -0.53 23.61 -2.07
N PHE A 117 0.03 22.77 -2.93
CA PHE A 117 1.40 22.89 -3.41
C PHE A 117 1.38 23.12 -4.91
N ASP A 118 1.82 24.29 -5.33
CA ASP A 118 1.99 24.61 -6.74
C ASP A 118 3.25 23.93 -7.27
N GLY A 119 3.22 23.49 -8.53
CA GLY A 119 4.30 22.74 -9.15
C GLY A 119 4.35 22.99 -10.65
N PRO A 120 5.55 23.03 -11.28
CA PRO A 120 5.70 23.45 -12.68
C PRO A 120 4.86 22.61 -13.66
N GLU A 121 4.71 21.32 -13.36
CA GLU A 121 3.96 20.35 -14.17
C GLU A 121 2.52 20.14 -13.69
N TRP A 122 2.15 20.66 -12.51
CA TRP A 122 0.83 20.45 -11.93
C TRP A 122 -0.16 21.54 -12.36
N ASP A 123 -1.29 21.15 -12.91
CA ASP A 123 -2.36 22.08 -13.29
C ASP A 123 -3.76 21.51 -12.99
N ALA A 124 -4.80 22.29 -13.30
CA ALA A 124 -6.19 21.92 -13.03
C ALA A 124 -6.61 20.61 -13.73
N GLU A 125 -6.03 20.31 -14.89
CA GLU A 125 -6.34 19.12 -15.67
C GLU A 125 -5.74 17.87 -15.01
N ARG A 126 -4.46 17.93 -14.62
CA ARG A 126 -3.77 16.84 -13.90
C ARG A 126 -4.40 16.61 -12.52
N GLU A 127 -4.77 17.68 -11.81
CA GLU A 127 -5.53 17.61 -10.55
C GLU A 127 -6.87 16.87 -10.77
N ALA A 128 -7.63 17.22 -11.80
CA ALA A 128 -8.90 16.56 -12.11
C ALA A 128 -8.71 15.09 -12.48
N LYS A 129 -7.71 14.76 -13.31
CA LYS A 129 -7.31 13.39 -13.66
C LYS A 129 -6.96 12.58 -12.39
N PHE A 130 -6.13 13.14 -11.51
CA PHE A 130 -5.73 12.51 -10.25
C PHE A 130 -6.92 12.26 -9.33
N LEU A 131 -7.76 13.27 -9.09
CA LEU A 131 -8.95 13.16 -8.24
C LEU A 131 -9.94 12.12 -8.78
N LYS A 132 -10.17 12.09 -10.10
CA LYS A 132 -11.04 11.09 -10.74
C LYS A 132 -10.57 9.66 -10.46
N ALA A 133 -9.26 9.43 -10.50
CA ALA A 133 -8.66 8.11 -10.30
C ALA A 133 -8.50 7.72 -8.82
N HIS A 134 -8.33 8.69 -7.90
CA HIS A 134 -7.90 8.42 -6.52
C HIS A 134 -8.93 8.77 -5.44
N ARG A 135 -10.05 9.41 -5.79
CA ARG A 135 -11.10 9.76 -4.82
C ARG A 135 -11.69 8.52 -4.14
N ALA A 136 -11.98 8.66 -2.84
CA ALA A 136 -12.80 7.69 -2.14
C ALA A 136 -14.24 7.76 -2.69
N PRO A 137 -14.87 6.63 -3.03
CA PRO A 137 -16.27 6.61 -3.42
C PRO A 137 -17.16 7.14 -2.29
N PRO A 138 -18.17 7.99 -2.56
CA PRO A 138 -19.12 8.39 -1.54
C PRO A 138 -19.90 7.16 -1.07
N VAL A 139 -19.77 6.85 0.23
CA VAL A 139 -20.41 5.71 0.86
C VAL A 139 -21.02 6.12 2.19
N GLY A 140 -22.29 5.79 2.40
CA GLY A 140 -22.92 5.91 3.73
C GLY A 140 -22.49 4.77 4.67
N PRO A 141 -22.79 4.85 5.98
CA PRO A 141 -22.32 3.88 6.98
C PRO A 141 -22.68 2.42 6.68
N LEU A 142 -23.91 2.14 6.24
CA LEU A 142 -24.33 0.78 5.88
C LEU A 142 -23.53 0.22 4.69
N LYS A 143 -23.28 1.05 3.69
CA LYS A 143 -22.48 0.67 2.52
C LYS A 143 -21.01 0.47 2.90
N ALA A 144 -20.48 1.27 3.83
CA ALA A 144 -19.13 1.08 4.38
C ALA A 144 -18.97 -0.31 5.02
N VAL A 145 -19.90 -0.72 5.90
CA VAL A 145 -19.90 -2.05 6.51
C VAL A 145 -19.98 -3.14 5.44
N ARG A 146 -20.88 -2.99 4.46
CA ARG A 146 -21.01 -3.95 3.34
C ARG A 146 -19.74 -4.04 2.50
N THR A 147 -19.03 -2.92 2.29
CA THR A 147 -17.75 -2.89 1.59
C THR A 147 -16.69 -3.65 2.37
N CYS A 148 -16.57 -3.45 3.68
CA CYS A 148 -15.65 -4.21 4.52
C CYS A 148 -15.98 -5.71 4.50
N LEU A 149 -17.25 -6.09 4.69
CA LEU A 149 -17.67 -7.48 4.66
C LEU A 149 -17.40 -8.14 3.30
N ARG A 150 -17.61 -7.41 2.20
CA ARG A 150 -17.29 -7.89 0.85
C ARG A 150 -15.82 -8.28 0.74
N GLN A 151 -14.91 -7.53 1.34
CA GLN A 151 -13.49 -7.85 1.30
C GLN A 151 -13.17 -9.17 2.00
N VAL A 152 -13.91 -9.53 3.06
CA VAL A 152 -13.66 -10.78 3.79
C VAL A 152 -14.22 -12.01 3.05
N PHE A 153 -15.30 -11.86 2.30
CA PHE A 153 -15.94 -13.00 1.61
C PHE A 153 -15.63 -13.09 0.11
N ARG A 154 -15.27 -11.97 -0.53
CA ARG A 154 -15.10 -11.87 -1.99
C ARG A 154 -13.80 -11.19 -2.42
N GLY A 155 -12.99 -10.70 -1.48
CA GLY A 155 -11.70 -10.11 -1.80
C GLY A 155 -10.73 -11.15 -2.37
N LYS A 156 -9.76 -10.72 -3.17
CA LYS A 156 -8.73 -11.62 -3.70
C LYS A 156 -7.90 -12.20 -2.55
N GLY A 157 -7.89 -13.52 -2.42
CA GLY A 157 -7.20 -14.22 -1.31
C GLY A 157 -7.97 -14.18 0.02
N ALA A 158 -9.22 -13.72 0.01
CA ALA A 158 -10.05 -13.70 1.20
C ALA A 158 -10.52 -15.11 1.59
N SER A 159 -10.73 -15.31 2.89
CA SER A 159 -11.33 -16.52 3.43
C SER A 159 -12.24 -16.16 4.58
N GLY A 160 -13.54 -16.27 4.33
CA GLY A 160 -14.57 -16.06 5.35
C GLY A 160 -14.45 -17.00 6.54
N LEU A 161 -13.73 -18.11 6.39
CA LEU A 161 -13.47 -19.07 7.47
C LEU A 161 -12.64 -18.45 8.61
N PHE A 162 -11.79 -17.46 8.32
CA PHE A 162 -11.06 -16.71 9.37
C PHE A 162 -11.99 -15.98 10.34
N ILE A 163 -13.20 -15.60 9.91
CA ILE A 163 -14.19 -14.93 10.77
C ILE A 163 -14.75 -15.89 11.83
N ILE A 164 -14.77 -17.20 11.57
CA ILE A 164 -15.33 -18.18 12.52
C ILE A 164 -14.57 -18.13 13.85
N PHE A 165 -13.26 -17.91 13.81
CA PHE A 165 -12.44 -17.75 15.00
C PHE A 165 -12.60 -16.40 15.70
N LEU A 166 -13.34 -15.46 15.13
CA LEU A 166 -13.77 -14.24 15.82
C LEU A 166 -15.06 -14.47 16.64
N LEU A 167 -15.85 -15.50 16.34
CA LEU A 167 -17.11 -15.78 17.02
C LEU A 167 -16.96 -16.03 18.54
N PRO A 168 -15.99 -16.84 19.02
CA PRO A 168 -15.81 -17.09 20.45
C PRO A 168 -15.53 -15.82 21.28
N LEU A 169 -15.06 -14.74 20.65
CA LEU A 169 -14.81 -13.45 21.31
C LEU A 169 -16.09 -12.71 21.69
N PHE A 170 -17.25 -13.03 21.11
CA PHE A 170 -18.53 -12.43 21.51
C PHE A 170 -18.94 -12.85 22.92
N TRP A 171 -18.73 -14.13 23.27
CA TRP A 171 -19.10 -14.72 24.55
C TRP A 171 -17.99 -14.76 25.59
N SER A 172 -16.75 -14.46 25.20
CA SER A 172 -15.60 -14.41 26.11
C SER A 172 -15.39 -13.02 26.71
N ARG A 173 -14.92 -12.97 27.96
CA ARG A 173 -14.36 -11.73 28.53
C ARG A 173 -13.20 -11.28 27.66
N LYS A 174 -13.27 -10.04 27.18
CA LYS A 174 -12.30 -9.48 26.24
C LYS A 174 -11.10 -8.95 27.03
N PRO A 175 -9.89 -9.53 26.89
CA PRO A 175 -8.71 -8.90 27.45
C PRO A 175 -8.51 -7.54 26.80
N ARG A 176 -7.81 -6.62 27.50
CA ARG A 176 -7.55 -5.27 26.98
C ARG A 176 -6.86 -5.31 25.60
N SER A 177 -5.99 -6.30 25.36
CA SER A 177 -5.33 -6.55 24.07
C SER A 177 -6.32 -6.67 22.91
N VAL A 178 -7.39 -7.44 23.08
CA VAL A 178 -8.45 -7.62 22.07
C VAL A 178 -9.15 -6.29 21.78
N LEU A 179 -9.46 -5.49 22.80
CA LEU A 179 -10.09 -4.18 22.60
C LEU A 179 -9.17 -3.20 21.85
N TYR A 180 -7.86 -3.20 22.16
CA TYR A 180 -6.88 -2.39 21.42
C TYR A 180 -6.79 -2.80 19.95
N LEU A 181 -6.72 -4.11 19.66
CA LEU A 181 -6.69 -4.63 18.29
C LEU A 181 -7.97 -4.27 17.53
N LEU A 182 -9.15 -4.43 18.15
CA LEU A 182 -10.42 -4.05 17.55
C LEU A 182 -10.48 -2.54 17.26
N GLY A 183 -10.06 -1.71 18.21
CA GLY A 183 -9.99 -0.26 18.03
C GLY A 183 -9.10 0.13 16.85
N PHE A 184 -7.89 -0.47 16.76
CA PHE A 184 -6.99 -0.26 15.63
C PHE A 184 -7.60 -0.69 14.30
N ILE A 185 -8.19 -1.89 14.23
CA ILE A 185 -8.86 -2.38 13.02
C ILE A 185 -10.00 -1.46 12.60
N CYS A 186 -10.83 -0.98 13.54
CA CYS A 186 -11.92 -0.05 13.25
C CYS A 186 -11.40 1.28 12.68
N ILE A 187 -10.35 1.86 13.28
CA ILE A 187 -9.73 3.10 12.80
C ILE A 187 -9.12 2.90 11.41
N PHE A 188 -8.41 1.78 11.19
CA PHE A 188 -7.80 1.46 9.91
C PHE A 188 -8.87 1.31 8.81
N LEU A 189 -9.93 0.53 9.08
CA LEU A 189 -11.04 0.33 8.15
C LEU A 189 -11.77 1.65 7.86
N PHE A 190 -11.94 2.51 8.87
CA PHE A 190 -12.49 3.85 8.68
C PHE A 190 -11.65 4.65 7.68
N PHE A 191 -10.32 4.73 7.88
CA PHE A 191 -9.45 5.43 6.92
C PHE A 191 -9.48 4.79 5.54
N TRP A 192 -9.46 3.46 5.46
CA TRP A 192 -9.48 2.77 4.18
C TRP A 192 -10.78 3.05 3.40
N VAL A 193 -11.94 3.00 4.07
CA VAL A 193 -13.24 3.24 3.42
C VAL A 193 -13.40 4.70 3.01
N TYR A 194 -13.08 5.66 3.87
CA TYR A 194 -13.45 7.06 3.64
C TYR A 194 -12.36 7.90 2.98
N PHE A 195 -11.10 7.45 3.00
CA PHE A 195 -9.95 8.23 2.54
C PHE A 195 -9.12 7.51 1.46
N THR A 196 -9.56 6.36 0.96
CA THR A 196 -8.89 5.66 -0.14
C THR A 196 -9.86 5.18 -1.22
N HIS A 197 -9.34 4.93 -2.42
CA HIS A 197 -10.09 4.40 -3.57
C HIS A 197 -10.30 2.86 -3.51
N HIS A 198 -10.48 2.32 -2.30
CA HIS A 198 -10.85 0.92 -1.99
C HIS A 198 -9.99 -0.16 -2.65
N ILE A 199 -8.68 0.07 -2.80
CA ILE A 199 -7.78 -1.01 -3.24
C ILE A 199 -7.59 -2.04 -2.12
N GLU A 200 -7.88 -3.30 -2.42
CA GLU A 200 -7.83 -4.43 -1.49
C GLU A 200 -6.44 -4.60 -0.86
N ARG A 201 -5.36 -4.37 -1.62
CA ARG A 201 -3.98 -4.50 -1.13
C ARG A 201 -3.63 -3.55 0.03
N PHE A 202 -4.39 -2.48 0.22
CA PHE A 202 -4.20 -1.58 1.35
C PHE A 202 -4.69 -2.18 2.68
N LEU A 203 -5.43 -3.29 2.63
CA LEU A 203 -5.87 -4.04 3.81
C LEU A 203 -4.86 -5.10 4.27
N VAL A 204 -3.84 -5.41 3.48
CA VAL A 204 -2.81 -6.41 3.85
C VAL A 204 -2.13 -6.11 5.19
N PRO A 205 -1.83 -4.83 5.54
CA PRO A 205 -1.30 -4.51 6.88
C PRO A 205 -2.21 -4.88 8.06
N LEU A 206 -3.51 -5.14 7.84
CA LEU A 206 -4.43 -5.62 8.87
C LEU A 206 -4.36 -7.13 9.11
N ILE A 207 -3.80 -7.91 8.18
CA ILE A 207 -3.77 -9.38 8.29
C ILE A 207 -3.17 -9.85 9.63
N PRO A 208 -1.99 -9.36 10.08
CA PRO A 208 -1.44 -9.78 11.38
C PRO A 208 -2.38 -9.51 12.55
N CYS A 209 -3.10 -8.38 12.53
CA CYS A 209 -4.04 -8.02 13.60
C CYS A 209 -5.24 -8.97 13.64
N ILE A 210 -5.76 -9.32 12.46
CA ILE A 210 -6.86 -10.28 12.32
C ILE A 210 -6.42 -11.68 12.76
N CYS A 211 -5.20 -12.10 12.39
CA CYS A 211 -4.64 -13.38 12.84
C CYS A 211 -4.49 -13.45 14.37
N LEU A 212 -4.04 -12.37 15.02
CA LEU A 212 -3.97 -12.32 16.48
C LEU A 212 -5.36 -12.43 17.13
N LEU A 213 -6.36 -11.71 16.61
CA LEU A 213 -7.74 -11.83 17.11
C LEU A 213 -8.32 -13.22 16.89
N ALA A 214 -8.07 -13.82 15.73
CA ALA A 214 -8.46 -15.20 15.45
C ALA A 214 -7.77 -16.18 16.40
N GLY A 215 -6.49 -15.96 16.73
CA GLY A 215 -5.75 -16.76 17.71
C GLY A 215 -6.34 -16.68 19.11
N GLU A 216 -6.74 -15.49 19.57
CA GLU A 216 -7.43 -15.30 20.85
C GLU A 216 -8.79 -16.03 20.90
N GLY A 217 -9.58 -15.96 19.83
CA GLY A 217 -10.84 -16.68 19.78
C GLY A 217 -10.66 -18.20 19.64
N TYR A 218 -9.63 -18.65 18.91
CA TYR A 218 -9.23 -20.05 18.87
C TYR A 218 -8.84 -20.57 20.26
N ALA A 219 -8.03 -19.81 21.01
CA ALA A 219 -7.66 -20.16 22.38
C ALA A 219 -8.88 -20.25 23.32
N ALA A 220 -9.89 -19.39 23.12
CA ALA A 220 -11.12 -19.43 23.90
C ALA A 220 -11.92 -20.75 23.72
N CYS A 221 -11.78 -21.44 22.58
CA CYS A 221 -12.43 -22.73 22.32
C CYS A 221 -11.89 -23.86 23.21
N PHE A 222 -10.70 -23.72 23.81
CA PHE A 222 -10.08 -24.78 24.63
C PHE A 222 -10.67 -24.91 26.03
N LYS A 223 -11.66 -24.09 26.39
CA LYS A 223 -12.42 -24.24 27.63
C LYS A 223 -13.29 -25.49 27.65
N GLU A 224 -13.68 -26.00 26.48
CA GLU A 224 -14.48 -27.21 26.35
C GLU A 224 -13.83 -28.17 25.33
N LYS A 225 -13.66 -29.44 25.71
CA LYS A 225 -12.98 -30.45 24.87
C LYS A 225 -13.62 -30.58 23.48
N ARG A 226 -14.94 -30.55 23.38
CA ARG A 226 -15.66 -30.65 22.09
C ARG A 226 -15.36 -29.45 21.19
N CYS A 227 -15.45 -28.23 21.72
CA CYS A 227 -15.10 -27.02 20.99
C CYS A 227 -13.62 -27.01 20.56
N ALA A 228 -12.71 -27.48 21.41
CA ALA A 228 -11.29 -27.59 21.08
C ALA A 228 -11.01 -28.51 19.89
N VAL A 229 -11.64 -29.70 19.87
CA VAL A 229 -11.52 -30.66 18.76
C VAL A 229 -12.09 -30.07 17.47
N LEU A 230 -13.30 -29.51 17.52
CA LEU A 230 -13.94 -28.89 16.35
C LEU A 230 -13.12 -27.72 15.81
N ALA A 231 -12.65 -26.83 16.68
CA ALA A 231 -11.80 -25.71 16.31
C ALA A 231 -10.50 -26.19 15.65
N SER A 232 -9.89 -27.26 16.16
CA SER A 232 -8.65 -27.81 15.59
C SER A 232 -8.88 -28.43 14.22
N ILE A 233 -9.97 -29.18 14.02
CA ILE A 233 -10.37 -29.70 12.72
C ILE A 233 -10.59 -28.55 11.73
N LEU A 234 -11.30 -27.49 12.14
CA LEU A 234 -11.54 -26.32 11.30
C LEU A 234 -10.26 -25.58 10.91
N VAL A 235 -9.28 -25.45 11.83
CA VAL A 235 -7.95 -24.89 11.50
C VAL A 235 -7.25 -25.73 10.44
N TRP A 236 -7.25 -27.07 10.58
CA TRP A 236 -6.63 -27.94 9.57
C TRP A 236 -7.34 -27.90 8.21
N ILE A 237 -8.67 -27.82 8.20
CA ILE A 237 -9.43 -27.58 6.97
C ILE A 237 -9.03 -26.24 6.34
N LEU A 238 -8.94 -25.17 7.14
CA LEU A 238 -8.54 -23.86 6.68
C LEU A 238 -7.12 -23.88 6.09
N VAL A 239 -6.16 -24.52 6.76
CA VAL A 239 -4.79 -24.73 6.26
C VAL A 239 -4.81 -25.50 4.93
N GLY A 240 -5.59 -26.58 4.84
CA GLY A 240 -5.73 -27.38 3.63
C GLY A 240 -6.31 -26.57 2.46
N VAL A 241 -7.41 -25.87 2.69
CA VAL A 241 -8.07 -25.00 1.68
C VAL A 241 -7.13 -23.90 1.20
N HIS A 242 -6.42 -23.22 2.11
CA HIS A 242 -5.50 -22.16 1.73
C HIS A 242 -4.25 -22.67 1.02
N THR A 243 -3.71 -23.81 1.45
CA THR A 243 -2.59 -24.46 0.76
C THR A 243 -3.00 -24.86 -0.65
N PHE A 244 -4.18 -25.47 -0.80
CA PHE A 244 -4.73 -25.83 -2.11
C PHE A 244 -4.97 -24.60 -3.00
N GLN A 245 -5.60 -23.54 -2.45
CA GLN A 245 -5.81 -22.29 -3.16
C GLN A 245 -4.48 -21.64 -3.59
N ALA A 246 -3.48 -21.64 -2.71
CA ALA A 246 -2.15 -21.11 -3.02
C ALA A 246 -1.48 -21.90 -4.15
N VAL A 247 -1.55 -23.24 -4.11
CA VAL A 247 -1.06 -24.12 -5.17
C VAL A 247 -1.80 -23.81 -6.49
N LEU A 248 -3.13 -23.77 -6.48
CA LEU A 248 -3.93 -23.44 -7.67
C LEU A 248 -3.58 -22.07 -8.25
N LEU A 249 -3.41 -21.05 -7.41
CA LEU A 249 -3.01 -19.72 -7.86
C LEU A 249 -1.62 -19.72 -8.48
N GLN A 250 -0.67 -20.43 -7.87
CA GLN A 250 0.71 -20.54 -8.38
C GLN A 250 0.79 -21.35 -9.69
N THR A 251 0.01 -22.42 -9.81
CA THR A 251 -0.06 -23.23 -11.04
C THR A 251 -0.81 -22.52 -12.14
N ALA A 252 -1.94 -21.87 -11.85
CA ALA A 252 -2.69 -21.07 -12.83
C ALA A 252 -1.87 -19.85 -13.30
N ALA A 253 -1.14 -19.20 -12.39
CA ALA A 253 -0.19 -18.17 -12.76
C ALA A 253 1.05 -18.73 -13.48
N GLY A 254 1.25 -20.05 -13.46
CA GLY A 254 2.43 -20.78 -13.96
C GLY A 254 3.77 -20.19 -13.55
N ASP A 255 3.78 -19.49 -12.41
CA ASP A 255 4.92 -18.76 -11.89
C ASP A 255 5.96 -19.71 -11.32
N LEU A 256 5.51 -20.80 -10.70
CA LEU A 256 6.41 -21.81 -10.12
C LEU A 256 7.25 -22.51 -11.20
N ARG A 257 6.64 -22.86 -12.34
CA ARG A 257 7.36 -23.50 -13.45
C ARG A 257 8.41 -22.57 -14.03
N LEU A 258 8.07 -21.30 -14.24
CA LEU A 258 9.00 -20.31 -14.77
C LEU A 258 10.10 -19.92 -13.79
N ALA A 259 9.77 -19.81 -12.51
CA ALA A 259 10.74 -19.55 -11.46
C ALA A 259 11.76 -20.69 -11.36
N LEU A 260 11.30 -21.94 -11.50
CA LEU A 260 12.16 -23.12 -11.48
C LEU A 260 12.94 -23.34 -12.78
N SER A 261 12.44 -22.84 -13.91
CA SER A 261 13.15 -22.99 -15.20
C SER A 261 14.29 -22.00 -15.38
N GLY A 262 14.38 -20.96 -14.55
CA GLY A 262 15.36 -19.88 -14.72
C GLY A 262 15.09 -18.97 -15.94
N ASP A 263 13.93 -19.11 -16.57
CA ASP A 263 13.54 -18.34 -17.75
C ASP A 263 13.02 -16.95 -17.34
N ALA A 264 13.97 -16.04 -17.08
CA ALA A 264 13.66 -14.69 -16.64
C ALA A 264 12.90 -13.90 -17.71
N GLU A 265 13.26 -14.03 -18.99
CA GLU A 265 12.59 -13.32 -20.08
C GLU A 265 11.16 -13.81 -20.29
N GLY A 266 10.95 -15.13 -20.31
CA GLY A 266 9.60 -15.70 -20.34
C GLY A 266 8.77 -15.25 -19.15
N TYR A 267 9.39 -15.08 -17.97
CA TYR A 267 8.70 -14.63 -16.76
C TYR A 267 8.24 -13.20 -16.89
N LEU A 268 9.12 -12.33 -17.37
CA LEU A 268 8.79 -10.94 -17.66
C LEU A 268 7.71 -10.84 -18.73
N LYS A 269 7.84 -11.55 -19.86
CA LYS A 269 6.84 -11.55 -20.95
C LYS A 269 5.48 -12.01 -20.44
N LYS A 270 5.42 -12.99 -19.54
CA LYS A 270 4.17 -13.44 -18.94
C LYS A 270 3.55 -12.43 -17.97
N GLN A 271 4.37 -11.86 -17.08
CA GLN A 271 3.89 -10.99 -16.00
C GLN A 271 3.60 -9.56 -16.44
N LEU A 272 4.39 -9.04 -17.37
CA LEU A 272 4.28 -7.68 -17.90
C LEU A 272 3.59 -7.64 -19.26
N GLY A 273 3.49 -8.78 -19.94
CA GLY A 273 2.74 -8.92 -21.18
C GLY A 273 3.29 -8.03 -22.30
N PRO A 274 2.41 -7.34 -23.05
CA PRO A 274 2.80 -6.52 -24.19
C PRO A 274 3.67 -5.31 -23.81
N ALA A 275 3.76 -4.94 -22.54
CA ALA A 275 4.57 -3.79 -22.12
C ALA A 275 6.09 -4.07 -22.16
N ILE A 276 6.51 -5.32 -22.03
CA ILE A 276 7.94 -5.68 -22.00
C ILE A 276 8.43 -6.32 -23.30
N ALA A 277 7.54 -6.96 -24.05
CA ALA A 277 7.92 -7.70 -25.26
C ALA A 277 8.62 -6.83 -26.32
N PRO A 278 8.15 -5.60 -26.63
CA PRO A 278 8.86 -4.71 -27.56
C PRO A 278 10.24 -4.29 -27.04
N ILE A 279 10.38 -4.07 -25.73
CA ILE A 279 11.66 -3.67 -25.12
C ILE A 279 12.68 -4.80 -25.26
N LEU A 280 12.28 -6.03 -24.96
CA LEU A 280 13.17 -7.19 -25.11
C LEU A 280 13.60 -7.40 -26.56
N TYR A 281 12.69 -7.19 -27.50
CA TYR A 281 12.99 -7.25 -28.93
C TYR A 281 14.00 -6.17 -29.35
N LEU A 282 13.81 -4.91 -28.93
CA LEU A 282 14.77 -3.84 -29.21
C LEU A 282 16.15 -4.13 -28.60
N ASN A 283 16.19 -4.69 -27.39
CA ASN A 283 17.44 -5.09 -26.76
C ASN A 283 18.14 -6.22 -27.52
N GLU A 284 17.40 -7.17 -28.07
CA GLU A 284 17.94 -8.23 -28.94
C GLU A 284 18.56 -7.64 -30.20
N LEU A 285 17.86 -6.72 -30.88
CA LEU A 285 18.39 -6.01 -32.05
C LEU A 285 19.68 -5.22 -31.75
N ASN A 286 19.75 -4.55 -30.60
CA ASN A 286 20.97 -3.82 -30.19
C ASN A 286 22.17 -4.74 -30.00
N ARG A 287 21.96 -5.95 -29.45
CA ARG A 287 23.03 -6.94 -29.25
C ARG A 287 23.56 -7.43 -30.60
N GLU A 288 22.67 -7.67 -31.56
CA GLU A 288 23.03 -8.12 -32.91
C GLU A 288 23.76 -7.03 -33.71
N SER A 289 23.36 -5.78 -33.54
CA SER A 289 23.84 -4.63 -34.32
C SER A 289 25.14 -4.00 -33.79
N ARG A 290 25.76 -4.59 -32.75
CA ARG A 290 27.03 -4.17 -32.10
C ARG A 290 27.09 -2.68 -31.65
N GLY A 291 26.01 -2.12 -31.11
CA GLY A 291 26.05 -0.80 -30.48
C GLY A 291 24.84 -0.48 -29.63
N PRO A 292 24.97 -0.20 -28.31
CA PRO A 292 23.86 0.28 -27.49
C PRO A 292 23.40 1.68 -27.92
N GLY A 293 22.11 1.98 -27.75
CA GLY A 293 21.57 3.33 -27.97
C GLY A 293 21.17 3.69 -29.41
N GLN A 294 21.02 2.72 -30.31
CA GLN A 294 20.59 3.01 -31.70
C GLN A 294 19.12 3.41 -31.80
N PHE A 295 18.26 2.82 -30.98
CA PHE A 295 16.83 3.11 -31.02
C PHE A 295 16.47 4.19 -30.00
N LYS A 296 15.66 5.14 -30.47
CA LYS A 296 15.00 6.14 -29.64
C LYS A 296 13.58 5.67 -29.35
N VAL A 297 13.25 5.48 -28.08
CA VAL A 297 12.00 4.86 -27.65
C VAL A 297 11.14 5.87 -26.92
N LEU A 298 9.93 6.11 -27.44
CA LEU A 298 8.92 6.94 -26.78
C LEU A 298 7.88 6.07 -26.08
N PHE A 299 7.74 6.24 -24.76
CA PHE A 299 6.72 5.55 -23.97
C PHE A 299 5.44 6.38 -23.85
N LEU A 300 4.34 5.84 -24.38
CA LEU A 300 3.02 6.49 -24.37
C LEU A 300 2.05 5.81 -23.41
N GLY A 301 1.64 6.53 -22.37
CA GLY A 301 0.74 5.99 -21.35
C GLY A 301 1.33 4.83 -20.54
N GLU A 302 2.65 4.66 -20.58
CA GLU A 302 3.40 3.60 -19.93
C GLU A 302 4.52 4.22 -19.09
N ALA A 303 4.54 3.88 -17.80
CA ALA A 303 5.52 4.41 -16.83
C ALA A 303 6.62 3.39 -16.48
N ARG A 304 6.52 2.16 -16.99
CA ARG A 304 7.48 1.08 -16.73
C ARG A 304 8.61 1.10 -17.76
N THR A 305 9.62 1.93 -17.50
CA THR A 305 10.80 2.08 -18.37
C THR A 305 11.91 1.05 -18.10
N PHE A 306 11.69 0.12 -17.17
CA PHE A 306 12.65 -0.93 -16.83
C PHE A 306 13.07 -1.70 -18.09
N TYR A 307 14.34 -2.13 -18.12
CA TYR A 307 14.97 -2.86 -19.22
C TYR A 307 15.16 -2.06 -20.52
N CYS A 308 14.76 -0.79 -20.58
CA CYS A 308 15.01 0.06 -21.76
C CYS A 308 16.32 0.87 -21.64
N SER A 309 17.12 0.67 -20.57
CA SER A 309 18.35 1.44 -20.31
C SER A 309 19.43 1.30 -21.38
N ASP A 310 19.36 0.26 -22.21
CA ASP A 310 20.27 0.05 -23.34
C ASP A 310 19.89 0.89 -24.57
N ASN A 311 18.76 1.63 -24.48
CA ASN A 311 18.23 2.52 -25.50
C ASN A 311 18.10 3.93 -24.95
N TYR A 312 18.13 4.93 -25.83
CA TYR A 312 17.65 6.25 -25.47
C TYR A 312 16.12 6.18 -25.35
N PHE A 313 15.57 6.65 -24.24
CA PHE A 313 14.11 6.66 -24.07
C PHE A 313 13.61 7.94 -23.44
N VAL A 314 12.42 8.34 -23.88
CA VAL A 314 11.59 9.39 -23.28
C VAL A 314 10.31 8.73 -22.78
N ALA A 315 9.91 9.05 -21.57
CA ALA A 315 8.67 8.55 -20.98
C ALA A 315 7.92 9.66 -20.29
N ALA A 316 6.61 9.69 -20.53
CA ALA A 316 5.69 10.57 -19.82
C ALA A 316 4.64 9.74 -19.09
N THR A 317 4.42 10.11 -17.84
CA THR A 317 3.33 9.58 -17.03
C THR A 317 2.11 10.48 -17.15
N VAL A 318 0.98 10.04 -16.58
CA VAL A 318 -0.25 10.85 -16.50
C VAL A 318 -0.12 12.14 -15.68
N PHE A 319 1.06 12.38 -15.09
CA PHE A 319 1.37 13.52 -14.25
C PHE A 319 2.32 14.53 -14.90
N ASP A 320 2.85 14.22 -16.09
CA ASP A 320 3.77 15.10 -16.82
C ASP A 320 2.99 15.87 -17.89
N LYS A 321 3.39 17.11 -18.23
CA LYS A 321 2.85 17.77 -19.42
C LYS A 321 3.52 17.17 -20.64
N HIS A 322 2.75 16.44 -21.44
CA HIS A 322 3.24 15.88 -22.70
C HIS A 322 2.61 16.60 -23.89
N TRP A 323 3.38 16.84 -24.95
CA TRP A 323 2.85 17.47 -26.18
C TRP A 323 1.72 16.63 -26.82
N LEU A 324 1.70 15.31 -26.60
CA LEU A 324 0.58 14.46 -27.02
C LEU A 324 -0.74 14.81 -26.35
N ASP A 325 -0.74 15.31 -25.11
CA ASP A 325 -1.98 15.76 -24.48
C ASP A 325 -2.60 16.88 -25.33
N ARG A 326 -1.77 17.81 -25.84
CA ARG A 326 -2.21 18.91 -26.71
C ARG A 326 -2.66 18.41 -28.09
N ALA A 327 -1.94 17.44 -28.66
CA ALA A 327 -2.27 16.85 -29.95
C ALA A 327 -3.63 16.12 -29.91
N MET A 328 -3.90 15.42 -28.80
CA MET A 328 -5.14 14.67 -28.59
C MET A 328 -6.32 15.58 -28.25
N ASP A 329 -6.11 16.67 -27.51
CA ASP A 329 -7.15 17.67 -27.25
C ASP A 329 -7.62 18.37 -28.54
N GLY A 330 -6.73 18.61 -29.50
CA GLY A 330 -7.08 19.09 -30.84
C GLY A 330 -7.87 18.07 -31.69
N ALA A 331 -7.72 16.77 -31.41
CA ALA A 331 -8.42 15.69 -32.10
C ALA A 331 -9.80 15.37 -31.52
N VAL A 332 -10.21 15.98 -30.39
CA VAL A 332 -11.58 15.88 -29.87
C VAL A 332 -12.50 16.78 -30.71
N GLY A 333 -12.70 16.41 -31.98
CA GLY A 333 -13.51 17.12 -32.96
C GLY A 333 -13.21 16.72 -34.41
N GLY A 334 -11.97 16.30 -34.71
CA GLY A 334 -11.54 15.77 -36.00
C GLY A 334 -10.87 14.42 -35.81
N GLY A 335 -11.27 13.41 -36.58
CA GLY A 335 -10.74 12.05 -36.44
C GLY A 335 -9.21 11.96 -36.48
N VAL A 336 -8.70 10.78 -36.10
CA VAL A 336 -7.27 10.41 -35.97
C VAL A 336 -6.39 10.77 -37.19
N GLY A 337 -6.97 11.14 -38.33
CA GLY A 337 -6.27 11.60 -39.53
C GLY A 337 -5.75 13.05 -39.50
N SER A 338 -5.87 13.79 -38.39
CA SER A 338 -5.35 15.15 -38.26
C SER A 338 -4.38 15.31 -37.08
N LEU A 339 -3.44 14.38 -36.92
CA LEU A 339 -2.25 14.68 -36.14
C LEU A 339 -1.56 15.88 -36.79
N ASP A 340 -1.66 17.02 -36.11
CA ASP A 340 -1.17 18.30 -36.60
C ASP A 340 0.30 18.19 -37.03
N ARG A 341 0.69 18.84 -38.12
CA ARG A 341 2.06 18.71 -38.67
C ARG A 341 3.11 19.15 -37.63
N GLU A 342 2.73 20.11 -36.78
CA GLU A 342 3.51 20.59 -35.65
C GLU A 342 3.78 19.48 -34.59
N VAL A 343 2.85 18.54 -34.43
CA VAL A 343 2.97 17.43 -33.50
C VAL A 343 4.03 16.44 -33.99
N VAL A 344 4.04 16.13 -35.28
CA VAL A 344 5.05 15.26 -35.90
C VAL A 344 6.43 15.93 -35.90
N GLU A 345 6.51 17.21 -36.24
CA GLU A 345 7.78 17.96 -36.22
C GLU A 345 8.37 18.06 -34.80
N ARG A 346 7.54 18.21 -33.76
CA ARG A 346 8.01 18.17 -32.36
C ARG A 346 8.43 16.77 -31.91
N MET A 347 7.75 15.72 -32.38
CA MET A 347 8.19 14.33 -32.14
C MET A 347 9.60 14.10 -32.66
N GLU A 348 9.87 14.52 -33.89
CA GLU A 348 11.17 14.37 -34.52
C GLU A 348 12.26 15.21 -33.85
N ALA A 349 11.91 16.34 -33.23
CA ALA A 349 12.86 17.20 -32.52
C ALA A 349 13.23 16.68 -31.12
N GLU A 350 12.31 16.02 -30.41
CA GLU A 350 12.54 15.46 -29.06
C GLU A 350 13.17 14.07 -29.09
N LEU A 351 12.96 13.32 -30.18
CA LEU A 351 13.66 12.06 -30.45
C LEU A 351 15.04 12.39 -31.02
#